data_AF-A0A520IHC0-F1
#
_entry.id   AF-A0A520IHC0-F1
#
_cell.length_a   1.000
_cell.length_b   1.000
_cell.length_c   1.000
_cell.angle_alpha   90.00
_cell.angle_beta   90.00
_cell.angle_gamma   90.00
#
_symmetry.space_group_name_H-M   'P 1'
#
loop_
_entity.id
_entity.type
_entity.pdbx_description
1 polymer ?
#
loop_
_entity_poly.entity_id
_entity_poly.type
_entity_poly.pdbx_seq_one_letter_code
_entity_poly.pdbx_strand_id
1 'polypeptide(L)' 'RIGFLEIAAIVEHTLSCYDPAAPDSVDAVLAIDAEARILAGERVKDYAV' A
#
# COMPACT_ATOMS: atom_id res chain seq x y z
N ARG A 1 -9.82 -10.94 4.70
CA ARG A 1 -10.89 -10.00 5.14
C ARG A 1 -10.37 -9.31 6.39
N ILE A 2 -10.45 -7.99 6.49
CA ILE A 2 -9.91 -7.20 7.61
C ILE A 2 -11.05 -6.43 8.30
N GLY A 3 -10.82 -5.98 9.53
CA GLY A 3 -11.73 -5.06 10.19
C GLY A 3 -11.61 -3.62 9.65
N PHE A 4 -12.46 -2.74 10.18
CA PHE A 4 -12.55 -1.36 9.72
C PHE A 4 -11.34 -0.51 10.12
N LEU A 5 -10.83 -0.69 11.35
CA LEU A 5 -9.73 0.14 11.87
C LEU A 5 -8.37 -0.26 11.28
N GLU A 6 -8.23 -1.51 10.86
CA GLU A 6 -7.04 -2.03 10.22
C GLU A 6 -6.78 -1.35 8.87
N ILE A 7 -7.80 -0.81 8.21
CA ILE A 7 -7.65 -0.06 6.96
C ILE A 7 -6.67 1.11 7.17
N ALA A 8 -6.89 1.93 8.21
CA ALA A 8 -6.04 3.08 8.49
C ALA A 8 -4.62 2.66 8.86
N ALA A 9 -4.47 1.60 9.66
CA ALA A 9 -3.17 1.08 10.06
C ALA A 9 -2.37 0.53 8.86
N ILE A 10 -3.02 -0.13 7.90
CA ILE A 10 -2.37 -0.63 6.68
C ILE A 10 -1.94 0.53 5.78
N VAL A 11 -2.80 1.54 5.61
CA VAL A 11 -2.47 2.74 4.83
C VAL A 11 -1.30 3.50 5.45
N GLU A 12 -1.33 3.75 6.76
CA GLU A 12 -0.26 4.43 7.49
C GLU A 12 1.07 3.69 7.33
N HIS A 13 1.08 2.37 7.54
CA HIS A 13 2.28 1.56 7.36
C HIS A 13 2.83 1.67 5.94
N THR A 14 1.97 1.52 4.93
CA THR A 14 2.39 1.58 3.51
C THR A 14 3.01 2.93 3.17
N LEU A 15 2.39 4.04 3.60
CA LEU A 15 2.94 5.38 3.37
C LEU A 15 4.22 5.65 4.17
N SER A 16 4.39 5.04 5.35
CA SER A 16 5.59 5.22 6.18
C SER A 16 6.83 4.52 5.61
N CYS A 17 6.64 3.45 4.83
CA CYS A 17 7.74 2.62 4.32
C CYS A 17 7.97 2.75 2.80
N TYR A 18 7.12 3.51 2.10
CA TYR A 18 7.19 3.66 0.65
C TYR A 18 7.10 5.13 0.24
N ASP A 19 8.27 5.71 -0.10
CA ASP A 19 8.44 7.09 -0.55
C ASP A 19 9.01 7.10 -1.98
N PRO A 20 8.21 6.77 -3.01
CA PRO A 20 8.66 6.78 -4.39
C PRO A 20 8.87 8.21 -4.88
N ALA A 21 9.76 8.38 -5.86
CA ALA A 21 9.92 9.66 -6.54
C ALA A 21 8.62 10.07 -7.26
N ALA A 22 8.43 11.37 -7.47
CA ALA A 22 7.30 11.89 -8.21
C ALA A 22 7.27 11.29 -9.64
N PRO A 23 6.15 10.70 -10.08
CA PRO A 23 6.05 10.11 -11.41
C PRO A 23 5.97 11.19 -12.49
N ASP A 24 6.57 10.92 -13.65
CA ASP A 24 6.60 11.80 -14.83
C ASP A 24 5.63 11.35 -15.94
N SER A 25 4.97 10.21 -15.74
CA SER A 25 4.13 9.55 -16.72
C SER A 25 3.04 8.71 -16.04
N VAL A 26 2.00 8.37 -16.81
CA VAL A 26 0.93 7.48 -16.32
C VAL A 26 1.47 6.09 -16.03
N ASP A 27 2.38 5.57 -16.85
CA ASP A 27 3.00 4.26 -16.61
C ASP A 27 3.78 4.24 -15.29
N ALA A 28 4.48 5.32 -14.95
CA ALA A 28 5.14 5.46 -13.65
C ALA A 28 4.14 5.47 -12.48
N VAL A 29 2.98 6.13 -12.63
CA VAL A 29 1.90 6.08 -11.61
C VAL A 29 1.40 4.65 -11.41
N LEU A 30 1.17 3.90 -12.49
CA LEU A 30 0.69 2.52 -12.41
C LEU A 30 1.72 1.58 -11.77
N ALA A 31 3.01 1.79 -12.03
CA ALA A 31 4.09 1.06 -11.38
C ALA A 31 4.09 1.31 -9.86
N ILE A 32 3.97 2.58 -9.45
CA ILE A 32 3.88 2.98 -8.04
C ILE A 32 2.66 2.36 -7.35
N ASP A 33 1.48 2.39 -7.98
CA ASP A 33 0.27 1.76 -7.43
C ASP A 33 0.44 0.24 -7.27
N ALA A 34 1.04 -0.45 -8.25
CA ALA A 34 1.27 -1.89 -8.20
C ALA A 34 2.20 -2.27 -7.03
N GLU A 35 3.30 -1.54 -6.83
CA GLU A 35 4.22 -1.76 -5.72
C GLU A 35 3.57 -1.46 -4.36
N ALA A 36 2.86 -0.34 -4.24
CA ALA A 36 2.13 0.00 -3.02
C ALA A 36 1.08 -1.08 -2.66
N ARG A 37 0.39 -1.65 -3.66
CA ARG A 37 -0.56 -2.76 -3.44
C ARG A 37 0.11 -4.05 -2.97
N ILE A 38 1.32 -4.35 -3.43
CA ILE A 38 2.09 -5.49 -2.94
C ILE A 38 2.41 -5.31 -1.45
N LEU A 39 2.94 -4.14 -1.07
CA LEU A 39 3.29 -3.82 0.32
C LEU A 39 2.06 -3.85 1.26
N ALA A 40 0.97 -3.22 0.84
CA ALA A 40 -0.29 -3.25 1.58
C ALA A 40 -0.85 -4.67 1.67
N GLY A 41 -0.72 -5.45 0.60
CA GLY A 41 -1.16 -6.84 0.52
C GLY A 41 -0.46 -7.77 1.51
N GLU A 42 0.83 -7.57 1.77
CA GLU A 42 1.54 -8.27 2.84
C GLU A 42 0.94 -7.93 4.21
N ARG A 43 0.67 -6.65 4.49
CA ARG A 43 0.09 -6.24 5.76
C ARG A 43 -1.35 -6.74 5.97
N VAL A 44 -2.12 -6.88 4.90
CA VAL A 44 -3.47 -7.47 4.97
C VAL A 44 -3.43 -8.91 5.50
N LYS A 45 -2.38 -9.69 5.20
CA LYS A 45 -2.25 -11.08 5.67
C LYS A 45 -2.14 -11.16 7.20
N ASP A 46 -1.50 -10.18 7.83
CA ASP A 46 -1.33 -10.14 9.29
C ASP A 46 -2.65 -9.94 10.05
N TYR A 47 -3.65 -9.36 9.39
CA TYR A 47 -4.97 -9.03 9.94
C TYR A 47 -6.09 -9.91 9.39
N ALA A 48 -5.76 -10.83 8.48
CA ALA A 48 -6.74 -11.72 7.89
C ALA A 48 -7.17 -12.78 8.91
N VAL A 49 -8.46 -12.78 9.24
CA VAL A 49 -9.16 -13.86 9.98
C VAL A 49 -9.62 -14.97 9.06
#